data_AF-A0A2G6KPF0-F1
#
_entry.id   AF-A0A2G6KPF0-F1
#
_cell.length_a   1.000
_cell.length_b   1.000
_cell.length_c   1.000
_cell.angle_alpha   90.00
_cell.angle_beta   90.00
_cell.angle_gamma   90.00
#
_symmetry.space_group_name_H-M   'P 1'
#
loop_
_entity.id
_entity.type
_entity.pdbx_description
1 polymer ?
#
loop_
_entity_poly.entity_id
_entity_poly.type
_entity_poly.pdbx_seq_one_letter_code
_entity_poly.pdbx_strand_id
1 'polypeptide(L)'
;MIKPDFNKYERIAGAFVLIAAVGVLALTAAVVVKKGWLATKIGYYTEVPTASGIHVGTKVHIFGLPAGWVESVELQSAGRVKVSFDILENTSTTWSRAARCRWCVPLWSERKCWN
;
A
#
# COMPACT_ATOMS: atom_id res chain seq x y z
N MET A 1 -32.29 -27.00 -31.77
CA MET A 1 -30.88 -26.58 -31.68
C MET A 1 -30.64 -25.58 -32.80
N ILE A 2 -30.70 -24.27 -32.51
CA ILE A 2 -30.63 -23.21 -33.53
C ILE A 2 -29.14 -22.99 -33.83
N LYS A 3 -28.74 -23.21 -35.08
CA LYS A 3 -27.38 -22.95 -35.56
C LYS A 3 -27.41 -21.52 -36.12
N PRO A 4 -26.83 -20.52 -35.43
CA PRO A 4 -26.84 -19.16 -35.94
C PRO A 4 -25.94 -19.09 -37.18
N ASP A 5 -26.54 -18.79 -38.33
CA ASP A 5 -25.84 -18.52 -39.59
C ASP A 5 -25.25 -17.10 -39.54
N PHE A 6 -24.14 -16.96 -38.83
CA PHE A 6 -23.43 -15.68 -38.74
C PHE A 6 -22.71 -15.38 -40.05
N ASN A 7 -23.05 -14.24 -40.66
CA ASN A 7 -22.35 -13.74 -41.84
C ASN A 7 -20.86 -13.50 -41.49
N LYS A 8 -19.97 -13.67 -42.48
CA LYS A 8 -18.51 -13.57 -42.31
C LYS A 8 -18.06 -12.27 -41.62
N TYR A 9 -18.77 -11.17 -41.86
CA TYR A 9 -18.50 -9.86 -41.27
C TYR A 9 -18.83 -9.79 -39.77
N GLU A 10 -19.93 -10.40 -39.34
CA GLU A 10 -20.35 -10.40 -37.94
C GLU A 10 -19.38 -11.22 -37.07
N ARG A 11 -18.88 -12.33 -37.63
CA ARG A 11 -17.85 -13.15 -36.98
C ARG A 11 -16.53 -12.41 -36.79
N ILE A 12 -16.13 -11.58 -37.76
CA ILE A 12 -14.91 -10.76 -37.67
C ILE A 12 -15.09 -9.65 -36.63
N ALA A 13 -16.25 -8.98 -36.61
CA ALA A 13 -16.55 -7.97 -35.60
C ALA A 13 -16.56 -8.56 -34.19
N GLY A 14 -17.19 -9.72 -33.99
CA GLY A 14 -17.19 -10.43 -32.71
C GLY A 14 -15.80 -10.86 -32.26
N ALA A 15 -14.98 -11.38 -33.19
CA ALA A 15 -13.59 -11.75 -32.89
C ALA A 15 -12.74 -10.54 -32.48
N PHE A 16 -12.93 -9.39 -33.14
CA PHE A 16 -12.22 -8.15 -32.79
C PHE A 16 -12.55 -7.69 -31.37
N VAL A 17 -13.84 -7.70 -30.99
CA VAL A 17 -14.28 -7.32 -29.64
C VAL A 17 -13.72 -8.29 -28.60
N LEU A 18 -13.71 -9.60 -28.88
CA LEU A 18 -13.12 -10.60 -27.98
C LEU A 18 -11.62 -10.35 -27.76
N ILE A 19 -10.87 -10.10 -28.83
CA ILE A 19 -9.43 -9.79 -28.73
C ILE A 19 -9.21 -8.52 -27.92
N ALA A 20 -10.00 -7.46 -28.17
CA ALA A 20 -9.90 -6.23 -27.42
C ALA A 20 -10.21 -6.44 -25.93
N ALA A 21 -11.25 -7.20 -25.59
CA ALA A 21 -11.61 -7.52 -24.22
C ALA A 21 -10.50 -8.30 -23.49
N VAL A 22 -9.93 -9.31 -24.13
CA VAL A 22 -8.79 -10.07 -23.59
C VAL A 22 -7.57 -9.17 -23.40
N GLY A 23 -7.30 -8.28 -24.36
CA GLY A 23 -6.22 -7.30 -24.26
C GLY A 23 -6.37 -6.37 -23.05
N VAL A 24 -7.57 -5.84 -22.81
CA VAL A 24 -7.85 -4.97 -21.65
C VAL A 24 -7.67 -5.72 -20.33
N LEU A 25 -8.14 -6.97 -20.25
CA LEU A 25 -7.96 -7.81 -19.06
C LEU A 25 -6.47 -8.07 -18.78
N ALA A 26 -5.69 -8.39 -19.82
CA ALA A 26 -4.26 -8.62 -19.69
C ALA A 26 -3.51 -7.36 -19.23
N LEU A 27 -3.83 -6.19 -19.78
CA LEU A 27 -3.24 -4.91 -19.36
C LEU A 27 -3.59 -4.57 -17.92
N THR A 28 -4.84 -4.80 -17.52
CA THR A 28 -5.29 -4.56 -16.14
C THR A 28 -4.54 -5.46 -15.16
N ALA A 29 -4.40 -6.75 -15.47
CA ALA A 29 -3.62 -7.68 -14.65
C ALA A 29 -2.15 -7.25 -14.54
N ALA A 30 -1.53 -6.82 -15.65
CA ALA A 30 -0.16 -6.32 -15.65
C ALA A 30 0.00 -5.06 -14.77
N VAL A 31 -0.98 -4.16 -14.78
CA VAL A 31 -0.99 -2.96 -13.94
C VAL A 31 -1.14 -3.32 -12.47
N VAL A 32 -2.01 -4.27 -12.12
CA VAL A 32 -2.20 -4.73 -10.73
C VAL A 32 -0.91 -5.32 -10.17
N VAL A 33 -0.21 -6.14 -10.96
CA VAL A 33 1.08 -6.71 -10.57
C VAL A 33 2.15 -5.61 -10.43
N LYS A 34 2.28 -4.73 -11.42
CA LYS A 34 3.31 -3.66 -11.39
C LYS A 34 3.10 -2.63 -10.29
N LYS A 35 1.85 -2.30 -9.96
CA LYS A 35 1.55 -1.38 -8.85
C LYS A 35 1.73 -2.03 -7.48
N GLY A 36 2.00 -3.34 -7.42
CA GLY A 36 2.13 -4.03 -6.15
C GLY A 36 0.84 -3.95 -5.33
N TRP A 37 -0.33 -3.92 -5.99
CA TRP A 37 -1.61 -3.95 -5.27
C TRP A 37 -1.83 -5.26 -4.53
N LEU A 38 -1.11 -6.32 -4.94
CA LEU A 38 -0.98 -7.60 -4.25
C LEU A 38 0.23 -7.67 -3.32
N ALA A 39 1.00 -6.59 -3.15
CA ALA A 39 2.09 -6.60 -2.18
C ALA A 39 1.49 -6.72 -0.79
N THR A 40 1.77 -7.83 -0.11
CA THR A 40 1.38 -8.07 1.28
C THR A 40 1.90 -6.92 2.11
N LYS A 41 0.96 -6.13 2.65
CA LYS A 41 1.26 -5.13 3.65
C LYS A 41 1.37 -5.84 4.98
N ILE A 42 2.53 -5.75 5.62
CA ILE A 42 2.70 -6.30 6.96
C ILE A 42 2.40 -5.15 7.93
N GLY A 43 1.30 -5.30 8.66
CA GLY A 43 0.88 -4.35 9.68
C GLY A 43 1.76 -4.47 10.92
N TYR A 44 2.44 -3.39 11.28
CA TYR A 44 3.18 -3.26 12.52
C TYR A 44 2.52 -2.21 13.40
N TYR A 45 2.67 -2.35 14.71
CA TYR A 45 2.19 -1.37 15.67
C TYR A 45 3.31 -0.96 16.62
N THR A 46 3.25 0.28 17.09
CA THR A 46 4.14 0.78 18.14
C THR A 46 3.35 1.66 19.10
N GLU A 47 3.76 1.66 20.36
CA GLU A 47 3.18 2.50 21.39
C GLU A 47 4.14 3.66 21.70
N VAL A 48 3.65 4.88 21.60
CA VAL A 48 4.41 6.09 21.92
C VAL A 48 3.74 6.89 23.03
N PRO A 49 4.53 7.56 23.90
CA PRO A 49 3.99 8.39 24.97
C PRO A 49 3.36 9.69 24.47
N THR A 50 3.72 10.15 23.27
CA THR A 50 3.16 11.35 22.65
C THR A 50 3.24 11.23 21.13
N ALA A 51 2.13 11.52 20.46
CA ALA A 51 2.01 11.44 19.00
C ALA A 51 1.65 12.80 18.37
N SER A 52 2.11 13.91 18.97
CA SER A 52 1.86 15.25 18.45
C SER A 52 2.42 15.39 17.04
N GLY A 53 1.53 15.59 16.06
CA GLY A 53 1.88 15.73 14.63
C GLY A 53 1.88 14.43 13.82
N ILE A 54 1.53 13.28 14.42
CA ILE A 54 1.30 12.03 13.68
C ILE A 54 -0.19 11.93 13.35
N HIS A 55 -0.49 11.70 12.08
CA HIS A 55 -1.85 11.54 11.59
C HIS A 55 -1.92 10.40 10.58
N VAL A 56 -3.14 9.94 10.29
CA VAL A 56 -3.36 8.95 9.23
C VAL A 56 -2.78 9.49 7.92
N GLY A 57 -2.06 8.63 7.18
CA GLY A 57 -1.38 9.02 5.95
C GLY A 57 -0.02 9.71 6.15
N THR A 58 0.54 9.78 7.36
CA THR A 58 1.96 10.14 7.54
C THR A 58 2.86 9.08 6.88
N LYS A 59 3.88 9.51 6.12
CA LYS A 59 4.85 8.62 5.48
C LYS A 59 5.82 8.00 6.49
N VAL A 60 5.93 6.68 6.48
CA VAL A 60 6.92 5.93 7.26
C VAL A 60 8.17 5.76 6.42
N HIS A 61 9.33 6.09 6.99
CA HIS A 61 10.62 5.95 6.33
C HIS A 61 11.49 4.94 7.08
N ILE A 62 12.10 4.02 6.35
CA ILE A 62 13.10 3.07 6.85
C ILE A 62 14.43 3.43 6.19
N PHE A 63 15.45 3.76 6.99
CA PHE A 63 16.76 4.23 6.48
C PHE A 63 16.66 5.38 5.46
N GLY A 64 15.65 6.26 5.61
CA GLY A 64 15.40 7.38 4.70
C GLY A 64 14.63 7.03 3.41
N LEU A 65 14.32 5.75 3.18
CA LEU A 65 13.49 5.30 2.07
C LEU A 65 12.01 5.25 2.50
N PRO A 66 11.06 5.73 1.67
CA PRO A 66 9.64 5.61 1.97
C PRO A 66 9.23 4.14 1.95
N ALA A 67 8.84 3.62 3.11
CA ALA A 67 8.56 2.20 3.32
C ALA A 67 7.07 1.90 3.52
N GLY A 68 6.26 2.92 3.82
CA GLY A 68 4.87 2.71 4.20
C GLY A 68 4.13 3.97 4.62
N TRP A 69 2.94 3.76 5.17
CA TRP A 69 2.03 4.80 5.62
C TRP A 69 1.40 4.41 6.96
N VAL A 70 1.12 5.42 7.78
CA VAL A 70 0.34 5.24 9.01
C VAL A 70 -1.12 5.00 8.65
N GLU A 71 -1.68 3.90 9.13
CA GLU A 71 -3.06 3.48 8.87
C GLU A 71 -4.02 3.99 9.95
N SER A 72 -3.67 3.80 11.23
CA SER A 72 -4.50 4.25 12.34
C SER A 72 -3.68 4.79 13.51
N VAL A 73 -4.27 5.76 14.21
CA VAL A 73 -3.71 6.34 15.42
C VAL A 73 -4.80 6.26 16.48
N GLU A 74 -4.59 5.41 17.48
CA GLU A 74 -5.53 5.17 18.57
C GLU A 74 -4.95 5.66 19.89
N LEU A 75 -5.77 6.41 20.64
CA LEU A 75 -5.45 6.80 22.02
C LEU A 75 -5.86 5.65 22.94
N GLN A 76 -4.89 5.02 23.60
CA GLN A 76 -5.19 4.09 24.69
C GLN A 76 -5.36 4.86 26.00
N SER A 77 -6.29 4.38 26.86
CA SER A 77 -6.62 4.99 28.16
C SER A 77 -5.44 5.22 29.12
N ALA A 78 -4.29 4.61 28.88
CA ALA A 78 -3.08 4.76 29.69
C ALA A 78 -2.21 5.98 29.32
N GLY A 79 -2.73 6.94 28.55
CA GLY A 79 -1.96 8.09 28.05
C GLY A 79 -0.89 7.70 27.03
N ARG A 80 -1.05 6.53 26.40
CA ARG A 80 -0.18 6.05 25.32
C ARG A 80 -0.95 6.08 24.02
N VAL A 81 -0.26 6.38 22.94
CA VAL A 81 -0.83 6.38 21.59
C VAL A 81 -0.32 5.14 20.86
N LYS A 82 -1.24 4.29 20.41
CA LYS A 82 -0.96 3.16 19.55
C LYS A 82 -1.01 3.64 18.10
N VAL A 83 0.10 3.53 17.40
CA VAL A 83 0.21 3.88 15.98
C VAL A 83 0.38 2.59 15.20
N SER A 84 -0.57 2.31 14.31
CA SER A 84 -0.54 1.17 13.39
C SER A 84 -0.09 1.64 12.02
N PHE A 85 0.87 0.95 11.43
CA PHE A 85 1.44 1.30 10.12
C PHE A 85 1.75 0.05 9.30
N ASP A 86 1.53 0.18 8.00
CA ASP A 86 1.81 -0.86 7.03
C ASP A 86 3.19 -0.67 6.42
N ILE A 87 4.01 -1.72 6.42
CA ILE A 87 5.28 -1.77 5.69
C ILE A 87 5.15 -2.72 4.50
N LEU A 88 5.73 -2.33 3.36
CA LEU A 88 5.86 -3.23 2.21
C LEU A 88 6.83 -4.38 2.52
N GLU A 89 6.40 -5.62 2.27
CA GLU A 89 7.18 -6.85 2.52
C GLU A 89 8.59 -6.81 1.88
N ASN A 90 8.75 -6.17 0.72
CA ASN A 90 10.05 -6.06 0.05
C ASN A 90 11.13 -5.34 0.91
N THR A 91 10.73 -4.57 1.92
CA THR A 91 11.65 -3.81 2.80
C THR A 91 11.74 -4.42 4.21
N SER A 92 10.92 -5.42 4.55
CA SER A 92 10.83 -5.97 5.91
C SER A 92 11.95 -6.98 6.26
N THR A 93 12.58 -7.59 5.26
CA THR A 93 13.52 -8.72 5.45
C THR A 93 14.84 -8.36 6.15
N THR A 94 15.17 -7.07 6.29
CA THR A 94 16.38 -6.61 7.00
C THR A 94 16.09 -6.12 8.44
N TRP A 95 14.85 -6.25 8.94
CA TRP A 95 14.48 -5.74 10.25
C TRP A 95 14.68 -6.77 11.36
N SER A 96 15.63 -6.52 12.27
CA SER A 96 15.79 -7.29 13.51
C SER A 96 14.80 -6.81 14.57
N ARG A 97 14.29 -7.72 15.41
CA ARG A 97 13.32 -7.43 16.51
C ARG A 97 13.76 -6.32 17.51
N ALA A 98 15.01 -5.85 17.43
CA ALA A 98 15.59 -4.79 18.27
C ALA A 98 15.64 -3.41 17.59
N ALA A 99 15.02 -3.26 16.42
CA ALA A 99 15.07 -1.99 15.72
C ALA A 99 14.32 -0.89 16.49
N ARG A 100 15.00 0.22 16.72
CA ARG A 100 14.44 1.41 17.37
C ARG A 100 13.66 2.23 16.36
N CYS A 101 12.36 2.36 16.58
CA CYS A 101 11.52 3.33 15.87
C CYS A 101 11.79 4.72 16.46
N ARG A 102 12.13 5.68 15.60
CA ARG A 102 12.27 7.09 15.98
C ARG A 102 11.27 7.91 15.17
N TRP A 103 10.39 8.61 15.86
CA TRP A 103 9.42 9.50 15.23
C TRP A 103 10.01 10.91 15.17
N CYS A 104 10.24 11.43 13.97
CA CYS A 104 10.70 12.80 13.78
C CYS A 104 9.65 13.57 12.98
N VAL A 105 9.09 14.63 13.57
CA VAL A 105 8.22 15.56 12.87
C VAL A 105 9.10 16.61 12.20
N PRO A 106 8.98 16.85 10.88
CA PRO A 106 9.66 17.95 10.22
C PRO A 106 8.96 19.27 10.58
N LEU A 107 9.20 19.80 11.78
CA LEU A 107 8.92 21.20 12.08
C LEU A 107 10.07 22.03 11.52
N TRP A 108 9.74 23.07 10.74
CA TRP A 108 10.67 23.96 10.04
C TRP A 108 11.74 24.63 10.93
N SER A 109 11.60 24.55 12.26
CA SER A 109 12.51 25.17 13.23
C SER A 109 13.20 24.20 14.21
N GLU A 110 12.68 22.99 14.47
CA GLU A 110 13.31 22.04 15.40
C GLU A 110 12.86 20.60 15.09
N ARG A 111 13.80 19.67 14.88
CA ARG A 111 13.48 18.23 14.79
C ARG A 111 13.27 17.67 16.20
N LYS A 112 12.04 17.75 16.72
CA LYS A 112 11.63 16.99 17.90
C LYS A 112 11.52 15.52 17.50
N CYS A 113 12.44 14.70 17.96
CA CYS A 113 12.44 13.27 17.71
C CYS A 113 12.17 12.50 19.02
N TRP A 114 11.15 11.66 19.02
CA TRP A 114 10.77 10.81 20.14
C TRP A 114 11.21 9.37 19.86
N ASN A 115 11.55 8.65 20.94
CA ASN A 115 12.11 7.30 20.90
C ASN A 115 11.30 6.36 21.78
#